data_AF-Q4RKW8-F1
#
_entry.id   AF-Q4RKW8-F1
#
_cell.length_a   1.000
_cell.length_b   1.000
_cell.length_c   1.000
_cell.angle_alpha   90.00
_cell.angle_beta   90.00
_cell.angle_gamma   90.00
#
_symmetry.space_group_name_H-M   'P 1'
#
loop_
_entity.id
_entity.type
_entity.pdbx_description
1 polymer ?
#
loop_
_entity_poly.entity_id
_entity_poly.type
_entity_poly.pdbx_seq_one_letter_code
_entity_poly.pdbx_strand_id
1 'polypeptide(L)'
;ERRFINLRKRLDQLGYRQPLGIDSLPLVEKLFNDLVHTTESLRNVKLSAGKTEKESRNVDALVEPYRLENARITRENNDLHQQLLRLKEENDRVSRELKAQITKLDRETIELKFLNSQYVHKFRCLEKDSKAKSERIQQLQEKNMQAVVQTPGGKKHSIPFRRQRMQIDELIPPALTSAYPVSQPDDPYVADLLQLADRR
;
A
#
# COMPACT_ATOMS: atom_id res chain seq x y z
N GLU A 1 -62.75 57.27 55.44
CA GLU A 1 -63.98 56.62 54.93
C GLU A 1 -63.85 55.97 53.54
N ARG A 2 -63.47 56.70 52.47
CA ARG A 2 -63.39 56.14 51.10
C ARG A 2 -62.51 54.87 50.97
N ARG A 3 -61.34 54.84 51.63
CA ARG A 3 -60.44 53.65 51.63
C ARG A 3 -61.04 52.44 52.33
N PHE A 4 -61.72 52.65 53.47
CA PHE A 4 -62.40 51.59 54.22
C PHE A 4 -63.49 50.93 53.38
N ILE A 5 -64.34 51.73 52.72
CA ILE A 5 -65.41 51.22 51.86
C ILE A 5 -64.83 50.45 50.66
N ASN A 6 -63.75 50.94 50.05
CA ASN A 6 -63.11 50.28 48.91
C ASN A 6 -62.49 48.94 49.29
N LEU A 7 -61.72 48.88 50.38
CA LEU A 7 -61.14 47.62 50.86
C LEU A 7 -62.24 46.64 51.27
N ARG A 8 -63.27 47.11 51.98
CA ARG A 8 -64.40 46.28 52.40
C ARG A 8 -65.11 45.65 51.20
N LYS A 9 -65.41 46.44 50.15
CA LYS A 9 -66.02 45.92 48.91
C LYS A 9 -65.14 44.85 48.24
N ARG A 10 -63.81 45.06 48.18
CA ARG A 10 -62.87 44.08 47.59
C ARG A 10 -62.80 42.79 48.41
N LEU A 11 -62.80 42.89 49.73
CA LEU A 11 -62.85 41.73 50.64
C LEU A 11 -64.17 40.97 50.52
N ASP A 12 -65.29 41.68 50.45
CA ASP A 12 -66.63 41.09 50.27
C ASP A 12 -66.76 40.36 48.93
N GLN A 13 -66.20 40.91 47.86
CA GLN A 13 -66.13 40.27 46.53
C GLN A 13 -65.36 38.93 46.57
N LEU A 14 -64.40 38.80 47.48
CA LEU A 14 -63.62 37.59 47.71
C LEU A 14 -64.22 36.69 48.80
N GLY A 15 -65.37 37.07 49.36
CA GLY A 15 -66.09 36.29 50.38
C GLY A 15 -65.64 36.52 51.82
N TYR A 16 -64.72 37.46 52.09
CA TYR A 16 -64.27 37.79 53.43
C TYR A 16 -65.26 38.74 54.12
N ARG A 17 -66.23 38.17 54.84
CA ARG A 17 -67.34 38.91 55.47
C ARG A 17 -67.15 39.25 56.94
N GLN A 18 -65.98 38.99 57.51
CA GLN A 18 -65.66 39.27 58.91
C GLN A 18 -65.65 40.78 59.20
N PRO A 19 -66.05 41.24 60.41
CA PRO A 19 -66.04 42.66 60.74
C PRO A 19 -64.61 43.23 60.68
N LEU A 20 -64.46 44.42 60.08
CA LEU A 20 -63.17 45.11 59.93
C LEU A 20 -63.12 46.34 60.84
N GLY A 21 -62.18 46.33 61.79
CA GLY A 21 -61.93 47.48 62.68
C GLY A 21 -61.14 48.59 61.97
N ILE A 22 -61.44 49.85 62.31
CA ILE A 22 -60.81 51.03 61.69
C ILE A 22 -59.29 51.05 61.96
N ASP A 23 -58.86 50.64 63.15
CA ASP A 23 -57.45 50.64 63.56
C ASP A 23 -56.60 49.61 62.77
N SER A 24 -57.23 48.54 62.30
CA SER A 24 -56.58 47.48 61.52
C SER A 24 -56.51 47.78 60.02
N LEU A 25 -57.21 48.83 59.55
CA LEU A 25 -57.38 49.14 58.13
C LEU A 25 -56.04 49.27 57.36
N PRO A 26 -55.03 50.02 57.84
CA PRO A 26 -53.79 50.21 57.08
C PRO A 26 -52.98 48.92 56.89
N LEU A 27 -53.02 48.02 57.88
CA LEU A 27 -52.31 46.74 57.84
C LEU A 27 -53.01 45.77 56.89
N VAL A 28 -54.34 45.63 57.01
CA VAL A 28 -55.13 44.75 56.15
C VAL A 28 -55.04 45.21 54.69
N GLU A 29 -55.06 46.52 54.43
CA GLU A 29 -54.90 47.07 53.07
C GLU A 29 -53.55 46.69 52.45
N LYS A 30 -52.45 46.79 53.21
CA LYS A 30 -51.11 46.37 52.74
C LYS A 30 -51.04 44.88 52.46
N LEU A 31 -51.43 44.05 53.43
CA LEU A 31 -51.41 42.59 53.29
C LEU A 31 -52.28 42.13 52.12
N PHE A 32 -53.43 42.78 51.92
CA PHE A 32 -54.32 42.47 50.81
C PHE A 32 -53.70 42.82 49.46
N ASN A 33 -53.09 44.00 49.33
CA ASN A 33 -52.39 44.37 48.10
C ASN A 33 -51.18 43.46 47.83
N ASP A 34 -50.40 43.12 48.86
CA ASP A 34 -49.27 42.18 48.72
C ASP A 34 -49.75 40.78 48.29
N LEU A 35 -50.88 40.31 48.83
CA LEU A 35 -51.47 39.03 48.45
C LEU A 35 -51.96 39.04 46.99
N VAL A 36 -52.62 40.12 46.56
CA VAL A 36 -53.03 40.28 45.16
C VAL A 36 -51.81 40.34 44.24
N HIS A 37 -50.79 41.12 44.58
CA HIS A 37 -49.56 41.22 43.80
C HIS A 37 -48.79 39.90 43.71
N THR A 38 -48.68 39.16 44.81
CA THR A 38 -47.98 37.87 44.83
C THR A 38 -48.74 36.80 44.06
N THR A 39 -50.08 36.76 44.15
CA THR A 39 -50.91 35.81 43.38
C THR A 39 -50.92 36.11 41.89
N GLU A 40 -51.00 37.38 41.50
CA GLU A 40 -50.88 37.79 40.09
C GLU A 40 -49.47 37.53 39.54
N SER A 41 -48.43 37.87 40.30
CA SER A 41 -47.03 37.57 39.95
C SER A 41 -46.80 36.08 39.78
N LEU A 42 -47.28 35.26 40.71
CA LEU A 42 -47.16 33.80 40.64
C LEU A 42 -47.90 33.24 39.42
N ARG A 43 -49.10 33.74 39.13
CA ARG A 43 -49.85 33.35 37.93
C ARG A 43 -49.08 33.69 36.65
N ASN A 44 -48.50 34.89 36.57
CA ASN A 44 -47.72 35.32 35.42
C ASN A 44 -46.46 34.47 35.23
N VAL A 45 -45.74 34.19 36.31
CA VAL A 45 -44.55 33.32 36.30
C VAL A 45 -44.91 31.90 35.86
N LYS A 46 -46.02 31.33 36.35
CA LYS A 46 -46.47 30.01 35.90
C LYS A 46 -46.82 29.98 34.42
N LEU A 47 -47.47 31.03 33.91
CA LEU A 47 -47.81 31.14 32.50
C LEU A 47 -46.57 31.30 31.62
N SER A 48 -45.59 32.13 32.03
CA SER A 48 -44.34 32.29 31.29
C SER A 48 -43.52 31.02 31.31
N ALA A 49 -43.37 30.36 32.47
CA ALA A 49 -42.67 29.09 32.59
C ALA A 49 -43.26 28.02 31.67
N GLY A 50 -44.59 27.89 31.64
CA GLY A 50 -45.26 26.94 30.74
C GLY A 50 -45.11 27.28 29.25
N LYS A 51 -44.97 28.56 28.88
CA LYS A 51 -44.65 28.95 27.50
C LYS A 51 -43.21 28.61 27.15
N THR A 52 -42.26 28.99 28.00
CA THR A 52 -40.84 28.69 27.82
C THR A 52 -40.57 27.20 27.75
N GLU A 53 -41.24 26.38 28.55
CA GLU A 53 -41.12 24.92 28.49
C GLU A 53 -41.60 24.36 27.15
N LYS A 54 -42.72 24.86 26.62
CA LYS A 54 -43.23 24.46 25.30
C LYS A 54 -42.29 24.90 24.18
N GLU A 55 -41.77 26.13 24.25
CA GLU A 55 -40.80 26.65 23.30
C GLU A 55 -39.50 25.82 23.33
N SER A 56 -38.98 25.48 24.51
CA SER A 56 -37.82 24.61 24.66
C SER A 56 -38.04 23.24 24.02
N ARG A 57 -39.17 22.59 24.31
CA ARG A 57 -39.51 21.28 23.71
C ARG A 57 -39.64 21.36 22.19
N ASN A 58 -40.20 22.45 21.66
CA ASN A 58 -40.30 22.68 20.23
C ASN A 58 -38.92 22.86 19.58
N VAL A 59 -38.03 23.63 20.21
CA VAL A 59 -36.65 23.81 19.74
C VAL A 59 -35.91 22.47 19.74
N ASP A 60 -36.02 21.69 20.82
CA ASP A 60 -35.40 20.36 20.89
C ASP A 60 -35.93 19.45 19.77
N ALA A 61 -37.26 19.40 19.55
CA ALA A 61 -37.85 18.61 18.47
C ALA A 61 -37.37 19.02 17.08
N LEU A 62 -37.08 20.31 16.86
CA LEU A 62 -36.52 20.80 15.59
C LEU A 62 -35.03 20.50 15.44
N VAL A 63 -34.26 20.48 16.53
CA VAL A 63 -32.80 20.31 16.51
C VAL A 63 -32.39 18.83 16.51
N GLU A 64 -33.17 17.95 17.14
CA GLU A 64 -32.87 16.51 17.25
C GLU A 64 -32.58 15.82 15.90
N PRO A 65 -33.37 16.03 14.82
CA PRO A 65 -33.08 15.44 13.51
C PRO A 65 -31.70 15.84 12.97
N TYR A 66 -31.31 17.11 13.15
CA TYR A 66 -30.00 17.60 12.72
C TYR A 66 -28.87 17.04 13.56
N ARG A 67 -29.07 16.84 14.87
CA ARG A 67 -28.07 16.18 15.73
C ARG A 67 -27.84 14.74 15.30
N LEU A 68 -28.91 13.99 15.04
CA LEU A 68 -28.83 12.61 14.56
C LEU A 68 -28.14 12.52 13.21
N GLU A 69 -28.50 13.39 12.27
CA GLU A 69 -27.90 13.40 10.94
C GLU A 69 -26.42 13.81 10.98
N ASN A 70 -26.05 14.83 11.77
CA ASN A 70 -24.65 15.18 11.99
C ASN A 70 -23.86 14.02 12.59
N ALA A 71 -24.40 13.33 13.60
CA ALA A 71 -23.76 12.16 14.20
C ALA A 71 -23.62 11.00 13.19
N ARG A 72 -24.54 10.85 12.25
CA ARG A 72 -24.44 9.88 11.15
C ARG A 72 -23.33 10.27 10.18
N ILE A 73 -23.33 11.51 9.69
CA ILE A 73 -22.35 12.03 8.73
C ILE A 73 -20.94 12.00 9.32
N THR A 74 -20.75 12.40 10.59
CA THR A 74 -19.43 12.36 11.23
C THR A 74 -18.89 10.94 11.31
N ARG A 75 -19.73 9.94 11.59
CA ARG A 75 -19.30 8.53 11.57
C ARG A 75 -18.89 8.09 10.17
N GLU A 76 -19.73 8.37 9.17
CA GLU A 76 -19.43 8.04 7.77
C GLU A 76 -18.14 8.72 7.28
N ASN A 77 -17.93 9.99 7.63
CA ASN A 77 -16.73 10.74 7.28
C ASN A 77 -15.47 10.11 7.90
N ASN A 78 -15.54 9.73 9.18
CA ASN A 78 -14.44 9.06 9.86
C ASN A 78 -14.13 7.68 9.24
N ASP A 79 -15.17 6.90 8.92
CA ASP A 79 -15.00 5.59 8.30
C ASP A 79 -14.39 5.70 6.90
N LEU A 80 -14.86 6.64 6.09
CA LEU A 80 -14.30 6.93 4.76
C LEU A 80 -12.85 7.42 4.86
N HIS A 81 -12.55 8.28 5.84
CA HIS A 81 -11.18 8.75 6.08
C HIS A 81 -10.24 7.59 6.41
N GLN A 82 -10.66 6.67 7.29
CA GLN A 82 -9.86 5.48 7.62
C GLN A 82 -9.68 4.55 6.41
N GLN A 83 -10.72 4.35 5.60
CA GLN A 83 -10.62 3.55 4.38
C GLN A 83 -9.65 4.17 3.38
N LEU A 84 -9.67 5.49 3.20
CA LEU A 84 -8.77 6.22 2.32
C LEU A 84 -7.32 6.06 2.78
N LEU A 85 -7.05 6.19 4.08
CA LEU A 85 -5.71 5.97 4.64
C LEU A 85 -5.21 4.55 4.34
N ARG A 86 -6.02 3.52 4.60
CA ARG A 86 -5.65 2.12 4.32
C ARG A 86 -5.37 1.88 2.84
N LEU A 87 -6.23 2.40 1.95
CA LEU A 87 -6.05 2.26 0.51
C LEU A 87 -4.79 2.97 0.01
N LYS A 88 -4.48 4.14 0.58
CA LYS A 88 -3.24 4.86 0.27
C LYS A 88 -2.00 4.08 0.70
N GLU A 89 -1.99 3.56 1.92
CA GLU A 89 -0.90 2.74 2.45
C GLU A 89 -0.69 1.46 1.62
N GLU A 90 -1.77 0.79 1.25
CA GLU A 90 -1.75 -0.40 0.39
C GLU A 90 -1.16 -0.06 -0.99
N ASN A 91 -1.65 1.01 -1.61
CA ASN A 91 -1.15 1.45 -2.91
C ASN A 91 0.34 1.85 -2.86
N ASP A 92 0.75 2.55 -1.80
CA ASP A 92 2.16 2.94 -1.59
C ASP A 92 3.04 1.71 -1.32
N ARG A 93 2.51 0.66 -0.68
CA ARG A 93 3.19 -0.62 -0.50
C ARG A 93 3.38 -1.34 -1.84
N VAL A 94 2.28 -1.55 -2.58
CA VAL A 94 2.31 -2.23 -3.90
C VAL A 94 3.20 -1.46 -4.89
N SER A 95 3.13 -0.13 -4.91
CA SER A 95 3.98 0.69 -5.76
C SER A 95 5.47 0.51 -5.45
N ARG A 96 5.85 0.46 -4.17
CA ARG A 96 7.23 0.20 -3.76
C ARG A 96 7.70 -1.21 -4.13
N GLU A 97 6.85 -2.21 -3.92
CA GLU A 97 7.16 -3.59 -4.27
C GLU A 97 7.37 -3.75 -5.78
N LEU A 98 6.47 -3.22 -6.61
CA LEU A 98 6.60 -3.28 -8.06
C LEU A 98 7.85 -2.54 -8.56
N LYS A 99 8.16 -1.36 -8.00
CA LYS A 99 9.41 -0.64 -8.32
C LYS A 99 10.65 -1.45 -7.96
N ALA A 100 10.64 -2.15 -6.83
CA ALA A 100 11.74 -3.02 -6.43
C ALA A 100 11.89 -4.21 -7.38
N GLN A 101 10.78 -4.84 -7.78
CA GLN A 101 10.80 -5.93 -8.77
C GLN A 101 11.30 -5.46 -10.14
N ILE A 102 10.86 -4.29 -10.62
CA ILE A 102 11.36 -3.68 -11.87
C ILE A 102 12.88 -3.47 -11.78
N THR A 103 13.36 -2.89 -10.69
CA THR A 103 14.80 -2.64 -10.51
C THR A 103 15.61 -3.93 -10.48
N LYS A 104 15.06 -5.00 -9.89
CA LYS A 104 15.67 -6.32 -9.87
C LYS A 104 15.77 -6.92 -11.28
N LEU A 105 14.65 -6.95 -12.01
CA LEU A 105 14.58 -7.48 -13.37
C LEU A 105 15.46 -6.69 -14.35
N ASP A 106 15.59 -5.38 -14.16
CA ASP A 106 16.46 -4.54 -14.98
C ASP A 106 17.93 -4.92 -14.79
N ARG A 107 18.37 -5.13 -13.54
CA ARG A 107 19.73 -5.63 -13.23
C ARG A 107 19.98 -7.00 -13.84
N GLU A 108 19.07 -7.95 -13.64
CA GLU A 108 19.17 -9.29 -14.23
C GLU A 108 19.25 -9.22 -15.76
N THR A 109 18.48 -8.32 -16.39
CA THR A 109 18.52 -8.11 -17.84
C THR A 109 19.87 -7.56 -18.29
N ILE A 110 20.46 -6.63 -17.55
CA ILE A 110 21.78 -6.07 -17.85
C ILE A 110 22.86 -7.16 -17.72
N GLU A 111 22.83 -7.94 -16.64
CA GLU A 111 23.75 -9.06 -16.42
C GLU A 111 23.66 -10.11 -17.53
N LEU A 112 22.44 -10.50 -17.91
CA LEU A 112 22.22 -11.46 -19.00
C LEU A 112 22.70 -10.92 -20.35
N LYS A 113 22.48 -9.63 -20.65
CA LYS A 113 23.01 -8.99 -21.87
C LYS A 113 24.53 -9.00 -21.90
N PHE A 114 25.17 -8.72 -20.76
CA PHE A 114 26.62 -8.77 -20.63
C PHE A 114 27.15 -10.20 -20.85
N LEU A 115 26.55 -11.19 -20.19
CA LEU A 115 26.91 -12.59 -20.33
C LEU A 115 26.73 -13.09 -21.78
N ASN A 116 25.63 -12.73 -22.43
CA ASN A 116 25.39 -13.05 -23.84
C ASN A 116 26.49 -12.46 -24.73
N SER A 117 26.86 -11.19 -24.50
CA SER A 117 27.93 -10.53 -25.25
C SER A 117 29.28 -11.25 -25.10
N GLN A 118 29.59 -11.74 -23.89
CA GLN A 118 30.79 -12.56 -23.68
C GLN A 118 30.73 -13.89 -24.43
N TYR A 119 29.60 -14.59 -24.40
CA TYR A 119 29.43 -15.85 -25.14
C TYR A 119 29.55 -15.65 -26.65
N VAL A 120 29.01 -14.56 -27.18
CA VAL A 120 29.19 -14.20 -28.60
C VAL A 120 30.67 -13.99 -28.93
N HIS A 121 31.44 -13.30 -28.08
CA HIS A 121 32.87 -13.13 -28.29
C HIS A 121 33.62 -14.47 -28.25
N LYS A 122 33.37 -15.29 -27.22
CA LYS A 122 33.97 -16.62 -27.07
C LYS A 122 33.67 -17.52 -28.26
N PHE A 123 32.42 -17.52 -28.72
CA PHE A 123 31.99 -18.30 -29.89
C PHE A 123 32.80 -17.91 -31.13
N ARG A 124 32.95 -16.60 -31.42
CA ARG A 124 33.76 -16.13 -32.55
C ARG A 124 35.22 -16.54 -32.45
N CYS A 125 35.82 -16.55 -31.26
CA CYS A 125 37.19 -17.04 -31.06
C CYS A 125 37.31 -18.54 -31.38
N LEU A 126 36.36 -19.35 -30.91
CA LEU A 126 36.32 -20.78 -31.18
C LEU A 126 36.05 -21.09 -32.65
N GLU A 127 35.19 -20.33 -33.33
CA GLU A 127 34.97 -20.46 -34.77
C GLU A 127 36.26 -20.20 -35.57
N LYS A 128 37.01 -19.15 -35.21
CA LYS A 128 38.31 -18.85 -35.85
C LYS A 128 39.32 -19.97 -35.64
N ASP A 129 39.44 -20.47 -34.41
CA ASP A 129 40.37 -21.57 -34.08
C ASP A 129 39.96 -22.89 -34.79
N SER A 130 38.67 -23.21 -34.81
CA SER A 130 38.12 -24.35 -35.53
C SER A 130 38.43 -24.28 -37.03
N LYS A 131 38.26 -23.10 -37.64
CA LYS A 131 38.61 -22.86 -39.04
C LYS A 131 40.10 -23.05 -39.29
N ALA A 132 40.96 -22.47 -38.44
CA ALA A 132 42.41 -22.61 -38.57
C ALA A 132 42.87 -24.08 -38.42
N LYS A 133 42.30 -24.83 -37.47
CA LYS A 133 42.55 -26.27 -37.31
C LYS A 133 42.11 -27.07 -38.53
N SER A 134 40.94 -26.74 -39.09
CA SER A 134 40.42 -27.39 -40.30
C SER A 134 41.32 -27.14 -41.51
N GLU A 135 41.75 -25.89 -41.73
CA GLU A 135 42.70 -25.52 -42.78
C GLU A 135 44.06 -26.23 -42.58
N ARG A 136 44.53 -26.33 -41.33
CA ARG A 136 45.78 -27.02 -41.01
C ARG A 136 45.70 -28.52 -41.31
N ILE A 137 44.58 -29.16 -40.96
CA ILE A 137 44.34 -30.58 -41.29
C ILE A 137 44.37 -30.76 -42.80
N GLN A 138 43.70 -29.90 -43.56
CA GLN A 138 43.68 -29.98 -45.02
C GLN A 138 45.09 -29.85 -45.61
N GLN A 139 45.87 -28.86 -45.18
CA GLN A 139 47.27 -28.70 -45.63
C GLN A 139 48.13 -29.93 -45.32
N LEU A 140 47.95 -30.54 -44.15
CA LEU A 140 48.69 -31.75 -43.77
C LEU A 140 48.26 -32.95 -44.62
N GLN A 141 46.97 -33.08 -44.93
CA GLN A 141 46.47 -34.11 -45.84
C GLN A 141 47.04 -33.92 -47.24
N GLU A 142 47.08 -32.70 -47.78
CA GLU A 142 47.69 -32.37 -49.07
C GLU A 142 49.19 -32.68 -49.12
N LYS A 143 49.94 -32.34 -48.06
CA LYS A 143 51.37 -32.69 -47.96
C LYS A 143 51.61 -34.19 -47.86
N ASN A 144 50.76 -34.90 -47.12
CA ASN A 144 50.80 -36.36 -47.07
C ASN A 144 50.49 -36.96 -48.46
N MET A 145 49.61 -36.31 -49.25
CA MET A 145 49.35 -36.68 -50.65
C MET A 145 50.57 -36.68 -51.56
N GLN A 146 51.57 -35.88 -51.21
CA GLN A 146 52.77 -35.66 -52.02
C GLN A 146 54.02 -36.35 -51.44
N ALA A 147 53.91 -37.03 -50.28
CA ALA A 147 55.04 -37.66 -49.63
C ALA A 147 55.49 -38.93 -50.39
N VAL A 148 56.63 -38.87 -51.07
CA VAL A 148 57.28 -40.01 -51.72
C VAL A 148 58.23 -40.68 -50.75
N VAL A 149 57.94 -41.91 -50.34
CA VAL A 149 58.85 -42.74 -49.54
C VAL A 149 59.99 -43.21 -50.45
N GLN A 150 61.19 -42.64 -50.29
CA GLN A 150 62.40 -43.22 -50.87
C GLN A 150 62.88 -44.34 -49.95
N THR A 151 62.67 -45.58 -50.35
CA THR A 151 63.40 -46.72 -49.78
C THR A 151 64.84 -46.69 -50.31
N PRO A 152 65.85 -47.03 -49.48
CA PRO A 152 67.24 -47.14 -49.93
C PRO A 152 67.37 -48.39 -50.81
N GLY A 153 67.01 -48.22 -52.08
CA GLY A 153 66.85 -49.30 -53.05
C GLY A 153 66.29 -48.83 -54.40
N GLY A 154 66.69 -47.64 -54.87
CA GLY A 154 66.79 -47.31 -56.31
C GLY A 154 65.55 -47.34 -57.22
N LYS A 155 64.31 -47.57 -56.75
CA LYS A 155 63.12 -47.53 -57.62
C LYS A 155 62.03 -46.65 -57.02
N LYS A 156 61.73 -45.52 -57.68
CA LYS A 156 60.61 -44.63 -57.38
C LYS A 156 59.30 -45.34 -57.72
N HIS A 157 58.71 -46.07 -56.78
CA HIS A 157 57.32 -46.53 -56.93
C HIS A 157 56.38 -45.49 -56.34
N SER A 158 55.48 -44.98 -57.19
CA SER A 158 54.33 -44.20 -56.75
C SER A 158 53.42 -45.14 -55.96
N ILE A 159 53.37 -45.01 -54.64
CA ILE A 159 52.49 -45.81 -53.78
C ILE A 159 51.07 -45.24 -53.97
N PRO A 160 50.09 -46.04 -54.45
CA PRO A 160 48.74 -45.55 -54.66
C PRO A 160 48.14 -45.10 -53.33
N PHE A 161 47.38 -44.00 -53.40
CA PHE A 161 46.82 -43.31 -52.26
C PHE A 161 45.84 -44.19 -51.48
N ARG A 162 46.32 -44.92 -50.48
CA ARG A 162 45.44 -45.63 -49.56
C ARG A 162 45.04 -44.64 -48.49
N ARG A 163 43.82 -44.08 -48.60
CA ARG A 163 43.21 -43.35 -47.47
C ARG A 163 43.31 -44.27 -46.26
N GLN A 164 44.13 -43.90 -45.28
CA GLN A 164 44.16 -44.58 -43.99
C GLN A 164 42.80 -44.36 -43.36
N ARG A 165 41.86 -45.28 -43.63
CA ARG A 165 40.59 -45.36 -42.93
C ARG A 165 40.89 -45.98 -41.59
N MET A 166 40.72 -45.22 -40.51
CA MET A 166 40.50 -45.84 -39.22
C MET A 166 39.20 -46.62 -39.32
N GLN A 167 39.28 -47.94 -39.18
CA GLN A 167 38.11 -48.71 -38.76
C GLN A 167 37.85 -48.30 -37.31
N ILE A 168 36.67 -47.73 -37.09
CA ILE A 168 36.19 -47.43 -35.74
C ILE A 168 35.52 -48.72 -35.31
N ASP A 169 36.22 -49.53 -34.51
CA ASP A 169 35.68 -50.82 -34.04
C ASP A 169 34.49 -50.61 -33.11
N GLU A 170 34.40 -49.44 -32.44
CA GLU A 170 33.30 -49.10 -31.55
C GLU A 170 33.10 -47.59 -31.44
N LEU A 171 31.84 -47.14 -31.52
CA LEU A 171 31.49 -45.75 -31.22
C LEU A 171 31.73 -45.50 -29.73
N ILE A 172 32.34 -44.36 -29.40
CA ILE A 172 32.54 -43.95 -28.00
C ILE A 172 31.17 -44.04 -27.28
N PRO A 173 31.09 -44.71 -26.11
CA PRO A 173 29.84 -44.79 -25.36
C PRO A 173 29.26 -43.39 -25.15
N PRO A 174 27.93 -43.22 -25.25
CA PRO A 174 27.31 -41.93 -24.98
C PRO A 174 27.79 -41.45 -23.62
N ALA A 175 28.26 -40.20 -23.56
CA ALA A 175 28.70 -39.61 -22.32
C ALA A 175 27.57 -39.78 -21.29
N LEU A 176 27.80 -40.65 -20.31
CA LEU A 176 26.98 -40.67 -19.10
C LEU A 176 27.11 -39.26 -18.55
N THR A 177 26.04 -38.49 -18.62
CA THR A 177 25.92 -37.21 -17.95
C THR A 177 25.94 -37.47 -16.44
N SER A 178 27.08 -37.88 -15.91
CA SER A 178 27.42 -37.52 -14.56
C SER A 178 27.81 -36.06 -14.66
N ALA A 179 26.87 -35.20 -14.29
CA ALA A 179 27.13 -33.79 -14.06
C ALA A 179 28.12 -33.68 -12.89
N TYR A 180 29.38 -34.05 -13.13
CA TYR A 180 30.45 -33.54 -12.30
C TYR A 180 30.43 -32.04 -12.49
N PRO A 181 30.52 -31.25 -11.40
CA PRO A 181 30.65 -29.82 -11.53
C PRO A 181 31.84 -29.58 -12.44
N VAL A 182 31.58 -28.98 -13.60
CA VAL A 182 32.63 -28.52 -14.50
C VAL A 182 33.51 -27.63 -13.65
N SER A 183 34.75 -28.04 -13.39
CA SER A 183 35.73 -27.14 -12.80
C SER A 183 35.82 -25.99 -13.77
N GLN A 184 35.23 -24.84 -13.39
CA GLN A 184 35.43 -23.63 -14.13
C GLN A 184 36.95 -23.44 -14.21
N PRO A 185 37.53 -23.15 -15.38
CA PRO A 185 38.92 -22.77 -15.43
C PRO A 185 39.11 -21.61 -14.45
N ASP A 186 40.24 -21.60 -13.73
CA ASP A 186 40.69 -20.47 -12.92
C ASP A 186 40.88 -19.26 -13.86
N ASP A 187 39.78 -18.65 -14.23
CA ASP A 187 39.74 -17.37 -14.89
C ASP A 187 39.99 -16.34 -13.80
N PRO A 188 41.15 -15.65 -13.81
CA PRO A 188 41.52 -14.71 -12.75
C PRO A 188 40.54 -13.54 -12.59
N TYR A 189 39.52 -13.43 -13.47
CA TYR A 189 38.46 -12.43 -13.38
C TYR A 189 37.11 -12.95 -12.84
N VAL A 190 36.96 -14.26 -12.59
CA VAL A 190 35.71 -14.87 -12.06
C VAL A 190 35.69 -14.87 -10.52
N ALA A 191 36.83 -14.69 -9.86
CA ALA A 191 36.97 -14.84 -8.40
C ALA A 191 36.36 -13.70 -7.54
N ASP A 192 35.91 -12.58 -8.12
CA ASP A 192 35.57 -11.38 -7.32
C ASP A 192 34.05 -11.16 -7.11
N LEU A 193 33.17 -11.94 -7.74
CA LEU A 193 31.72 -11.78 -7.57
C LEU A 193 31.19 -12.29 -6.23
N LEU A 194 31.82 -13.32 -5.65
CA LEU A 194 31.47 -13.86 -4.33
C LEU A 194 32.02 -12.99 -3.19
N GLN A 195 33.22 -12.41 -3.32
CA GLN A 195 33.80 -11.53 -2.29
C GLN A 195 33.10 -10.17 -2.17
N LEU A 196 32.45 -9.69 -3.24
CA LEU A 196 31.64 -8.48 -3.22
C LEU A 196 30.25 -8.69 -2.59
N ALA A 197 29.75 -9.93 -2.53
CA ALA A 197 28.48 -10.27 -1.90
C ALA A 197 28.58 -10.32 -0.36
N ASP A 198 29.73 -10.73 0.19
CA ASP A 198 29.97 -10.82 1.64
C ASP A 198 30.26 -9.48 2.33
N ARG A 199 30.29 -8.36 1.58
CA ARG A 199 30.52 -7.01 2.10
C ARG A 199 29.30 -6.07 2.05
N ARG A 200 28.09 -6.60 1.90
CA ARG A 200 26.85 -5.80 1.90
C ARG A 200 25.85 -6.24 2.96
#